data_AF-A0A1I8JFD9-F1
#
_entry.id   AF-A0A1I8JFD9-F1
#
_cell.length_a   1.000
_cell.length_b   1.000
_cell.length_c   1.000
_cell.angle_alpha   90.00
_cell.angle_beta   90.00
_cell.angle_gamma   90.00
#
_symmetry.space_group_name_H-M   'P 1'
#
loop_
_entity.id
_entity.type
_entity.pdbx_description
1 polymer ?
#
loop_
_entity_poly.entity_id
_entity_poly.type
_entity_poly.pdbx_seq_one_letter_code
_entity_poly.pdbx_strand_id
1 'polypeptide(L)'
;FQDRNLQSYYQAGQLGEGLKQLFFNSGPKVFAPKVRPDLLFLDVLARNQILSPLEQFITASATPDVEFEKLTQDKNPGICGYILKNNEPVFTCHDCTADPTSVMCNNCFVHSEHKNHNYKMHLSSGNGGYCDCGDPEAFKRYHRCSLHERQAGSQSGAPVSPVEKLPAGMADRFRAICNQVLQLALHLTLLEYRIRLPSNVDRLDEVDLNLLRRWLPHGERTDTSESDAEAGGQYASVLYNDEVHSYPQVRESSIQAKYHQKHKGQCDKWH
;
A
#
# COMPACT_ATOMS: atom_id res chain seq x y z
N PHE A 1 -1.43 -28.87 6.47
CA PHE A 1 -2.46 -27.84 6.20
C PHE A 1 -3.01 -28.11 4.81
N GLN A 2 -4.34 -28.21 4.64
CA GLN A 2 -4.96 -28.47 3.32
C GLN A 2 -4.83 -27.23 2.43
N ASP A 3 -4.40 -27.38 1.18
CA ASP A 3 -4.37 -26.33 0.15
C ASP A 3 -5.79 -25.89 -0.22
N ARG A 4 -6.43 -25.15 0.68
CA ARG A 4 -7.73 -24.53 0.50
C ARG A 4 -7.53 -23.15 -0.13
N ASN A 5 -8.22 -22.87 -1.23
CA ASN A 5 -8.24 -21.53 -1.81
C ASN A 5 -9.06 -20.56 -0.93
N LEU A 6 -8.87 -19.24 -1.09
CA LEU A 6 -9.58 -18.23 -0.29
C LEU A 6 -11.11 -18.34 -0.39
N GLN A 7 -11.63 -18.79 -1.53
CA GLN A 7 -13.06 -18.99 -1.74
C GLN A 7 -13.65 -20.05 -0.79
N SER A 8 -12.93 -21.16 -0.59
CA SER A 8 -13.34 -22.21 0.34
C SER A 8 -13.30 -21.75 1.80
N TYR A 9 -12.32 -20.93 2.18
CA TYR A 9 -12.26 -20.29 3.50
C TYR A 9 -13.43 -19.33 3.70
N TYR A 10 -13.78 -18.53 2.69
CA TYR A 10 -14.91 -17.62 2.75
C TYR A 10 -16.25 -18.35 2.93
N GLN A 11 -16.48 -19.42 2.17
CA GLN A 11 -17.68 -20.26 2.30
C GLN A 11 -17.79 -20.94 3.67
N ALA A 12 -16.66 -21.23 4.32
CA ALA A 12 -16.61 -21.78 5.67
C ALA A 12 -16.71 -20.73 6.79
N GLY A 13 -16.79 -19.43 6.47
CA GLY A 13 -16.75 -18.35 7.47
C GLY A 13 -15.37 -18.15 8.10
N GLN A 14 -14.32 -18.64 7.45
CA GLN A 14 -12.93 -18.69 7.94
C GLN A 14 -11.97 -17.86 7.06
N LEU A 15 -12.46 -16.81 6.39
CA LEU A 15 -11.63 -15.99 5.48
C LEU A 15 -10.37 -15.43 6.15
N GLY A 16 -10.47 -15.00 7.41
CA GLY A 16 -9.33 -14.48 8.17
C GLY A 16 -8.19 -15.49 8.31
N GLU A 17 -8.52 -16.77 8.53
CA GLU A 17 -7.53 -17.85 8.60
C GLU A 17 -6.87 -18.10 7.24
N GLY A 18 -7.65 -18.08 6.16
CA GLY A 18 -7.13 -18.19 4.80
C GLY A 18 -6.16 -17.06 4.45
N LEU A 19 -6.49 -15.82 4.83
CA LEU A 19 -5.63 -14.66 4.62
C LEU A 19 -4.38 -14.72 5.51
N LYS A 20 -4.50 -15.09 6.79
CA LYS A 20 -3.35 -15.32 7.68
C LYS A 20 -2.39 -16.33 7.07
N GLN A 21 -2.88 -17.46 6.55
CA GLN A 21 -2.05 -18.46 5.89
C GLN A 21 -1.41 -17.96 4.60
N LEU A 22 -2.13 -17.20 3.76
CA LEU A 22 -1.58 -16.58 2.56
C LEU A 22 -0.40 -15.66 2.92
N PHE A 23 -0.60 -14.73 3.83
CA PHE A 23 0.44 -13.79 4.25
C PHE A 23 1.58 -14.51 4.98
N PHE A 24 1.31 -15.49 5.83
CA PHE A 24 2.34 -16.29 6.49
C PHE A 24 3.28 -17.00 5.51
N ASN A 25 2.71 -17.63 4.48
CA ASN A 25 3.45 -18.45 3.53
C ASN A 25 4.15 -17.65 2.43
N SER A 26 3.54 -16.53 2.01
CA SER A 26 3.98 -15.74 0.86
C SER A 26 4.68 -14.44 1.25
N GLY A 27 4.23 -13.78 2.33
CA GLY A 27 4.69 -12.47 2.75
C GLY A 27 6.20 -12.38 3.00
N PRO A 28 6.82 -13.26 3.81
CA PRO A 28 8.26 -13.24 4.04
C PRO A 28 9.09 -13.41 2.77
N LYS A 29 8.59 -14.15 1.77
CA LYS A 29 9.30 -14.34 0.49
C LYS A 29 9.33 -13.06 -0.35
N VAL A 30 8.29 -12.24 -0.24
CA VAL A 30 8.12 -10.99 -0.99
C VAL A 30 8.76 -9.81 -0.25
N PHE A 31 8.49 -9.67 1.05
CA PHE A 31 8.86 -8.47 1.82
C PHE A 31 10.13 -8.62 2.66
N ALA A 32 10.60 -9.84 2.90
CA ALA A 32 11.84 -10.12 3.65
C ALA A 32 12.70 -11.20 2.96
N PRO A 33 13.04 -11.03 1.66
CA PRO A 33 13.80 -12.03 0.94
C PRO A 33 15.22 -12.16 1.52
N LYS A 34 15.69 -13.41 1.68
CA LYS A 34 17.03 -13.71 2.23
C LYS A 34 18.19 -13.18 1.39
N VAL A 35 17.95 -12.96 0.10
CA VAL A 35 18.90 -12.41 -0.88
C VAL A 35 18.21 -11.24 -1.55
N ARG A 36 18.90 -10.12 -1.77
CA ARG A 36 18.34 -8.97 -2.49
C ARG A 36 17.99 -9.40 -3.92
N PRO A 37 16.71 -9.55 -4.27
CA PRO A 37 16.31 -9.96 -5.60
C PRO A 37 16.31 -8.75 -6.53
N ASP A 38 16.25 -9.01 -7.83
CA ASP A 38 15.86 -7.98 -8.80
C ASP A 38 14.45 -7.46 -8.48
N LEU A 39 14.22 -6.15 -8.62
CA LEU A 39 12.92 -5.54 -8.34
C LEU A 39 11.80 -6.12 -9.21
N LEU A 40 12.10 -6.42 -10.48
CA LEU A 40 11.15 -7.07 -11.39
C LEU A 40 10.78 -8.48 -10.90
N PHE A 41 11.75 -9.20 -10.35
CA PHE A 41 11.50 -10.51 -9.77
C PHE A 41 10.61 -10.41 -8.52
N LEU A 42 10.82 -9.40 -7.67
CA LEU A 42 9.95 -9.13 -6.53
C LEU A 42 8.52 -8.80 -6.95
N ASP A 43 8.34 -7.97 -7.98
CA ASP A 43 7.02 -7.63 -8.51
C ASP A 43 6.27 -8.87 -9.02
N VAL A 44 6.95 -9.72 -9.79
CA VAL A 44 6.39 -10.99 -10.28
C VAL A 44 6.03 -11.91 -9.12
N LEU A 45 6.89 -11.97 -8.09
CA LEU A 45 6.66 -12.79 -6.91
C LEU A 45 5.46 -12.30 -6.10
N ALA A 46 5.37 -10.99 -5.88
CA ALA A 46 4.26 -10.35 -5.19
C ALA A 46 2.95 -10.57 -5.93
N ARG A 47 2.96 -10.39 -7.26
CA ARG A 47 1.79 -10.62 -8.11
C ARG A 47 1.32 -12.06 -8.00
N ASN A 48 2.20 -13.03 -8.23
CA ASN A 48 1.82 -14.44 -8.24
C ASN A 48 1.44 -15.00 -6.85
N GLN A 49 2.14 -14.61 -5.78
CA GLN A 49 1.97 -15.23 -4.47
C GLN A 49 0.98 -14.52 -3.55
N ILE A 50 0.64 -13.25 -3.82
CA ILE A 50 -0.24 -12.45 -2.95
C ILE A 50 -1.37 -11.83 -3.77
N LEU A 51 -1.06 -11.06 -4.82
CA LEU A 51 -2.10 -10.30 -5.53
C LEU A 51 -3.05 -11.22 -6.31
N SER A 52 -2.55 -12.15 -7.10
CA SER A 52 -3.38 -13.04 -7.92
C SER A 52 -4.37 -13.87 -7.09
N PRO A 53 -3.99 -14.48 -5.94
CA PRO A 53 -4.97 -15.12 -5.06
C PRO A 53 -6.08 -14.18 -4.55
N LEU A 54 -5.74 -12.93 -4.21
CA LEU A 54 -6.71 -11.92 -3.78
C LEU A 54 -7.61 -11.47 -4.93
N GLU A 55 -7.04 -11.20 -6.10
CA GLU A 55 -7.76 -10.81 -7.32
C GLU A 55 -8.72 -11.92 -7.78
N GLN A 56 -8.29 -13.18 -7.76
CA GLN A 56 -9.13 -14.35 -8.07
C GLN A 56 -10.29 -14.48 -7.07
N PHE A 57 -10.04 -14.22 -5.78
CA PHE A 57 -11.10 -14.20 -4.78
C PHE A 57 -12.08 -13.05 -5.00
N ILE A 58 -11.60 -11.82 -5.20
CA ILE A 58 -12.45 -10.64 -5.44
C ILE A 58 -13.35 -10.88 -6.66
N THR A 59 -12.77 -11.36 -7.75
CA THR A 59 -13.49 -11.61 -9.00
C THR A 59 -14.29 -12.91 -9.01
N ALA A 60 -14.03 -13.83 -8.07
CA ALA A 60 -14.50 -15.22 -8.12
C ALA A 60 -14.22 -15.89 -9.48
N SER A 61 -13.08 -15.55 -10.09
CA SER A 61 -12.68 -15.99 -11.42
C SER A 61 -11.25 -16.51 -11.41
N ALA A 62 -10.96 -17.51 -12.25
CA ALA A 62 -9.60 -17.96 -12.51
C ALA A 62 -8.80 -16.96 -13.37
N THR A 63 -9.50 -16.05 -14.05
CA THR A 63 -8.93 -15.05 -14.97
C THR A 63 -9.35 -13.63 -14.53
N PRO A 64 -8.83 -13.13 -13.38
CA PRO A 64 -9.21 -11.84 -12.83
C PRO A 64 -8.90 -10.66 -13.78
N ASP A 65 -7.80 -10.72 -14.53
CA ASP A 65 -7.42 -9.67 -15.49
C ASP A 65 -8.53 -9.42 -16.52
N VAL A 66 -9.17 -10.49 -17.02
CA VAL A 66 -10.29 -10.40 -17.97
C VAL A 66 -11.51 -9.77 -17.32
N GLU A 67 -11.78 -10.07 -16.04
CA GLU A 67 -12.91 -9.46 -15.32
C GLU A 67 -12.67 -7.98 -15.06
N PHE A 68 -11.44 -7.59 -14.69
CA PHE A 68 -11.08 -6.18 -14.53
C PHE A 68 -11.12 -5.42 -15.86
N GLU A 69 -10.66 -6.02 -16.96
CA GLU A 69 -10.72 -5.40 -18.28
C GLU A 69 -12.17 -5.09 -18.68
N LYS A 70 -13.13 -6.00 -18.40
CA LYS A 70 -14.57 -5.73 -18.62
C LYS A 70 -15.06 -4.50 -17.85
N LEU A 71 -14.57 -4.29 -16.62
CA LEU A 71 -14.91 -3.10 -15.82
C LEU A 71 -14.37 -1.80 -16.43
N THR A 72 -13.23 -1.86 -17.12
CA THR A 72 -12.64 -0.68 -17.79
C THR A 72 -13.34 -0.27 -19.08
N GLN A 73 -14.25 -1.11 -19.61
CA GLN A 73 -15.01 -0.81 -20.83
C GLN A 73 -16.16 0.18 -20.60
N ASP A 74 -16.40 0.62 -19.36
CA ASP A 74 -17.33 1.71 -19.08
C ASP A 74 -16.80 3.02 -19.68
N LYS A 75 -17.45 3.48 -20.75
CA LYS A 75 -17.05 4.66 -21.52
C LYS A 75 -17.40 5.99 -20.83
N ASN A 76 -17.98 5.94 -19.63
CA ASN A 76 -18.38 7.12 -18.90
C ASN A 76 -17.92 7.05 -17.43
N PRO A 77 -16.60 7.02 -17.18
CA PRO A 77 -16.12 7.12 -15.83
C PRO A 77 -16.42 8.55 -15.40
N GLY A 78 -17.30 8.72 -14.39
CA GLY A 78 -17.65 10.05 -13.86
C GLY A 78 -16.44 10.84 -13.31
N ILE A 79 -15.27 10.18 -13.27
CA ILE A 79 -13.94 10.62 -12.87
C ILE A 79 -12.94 10.18 -13.96
N CYS A 80 -11.92 10.98 -14.25
CA CYS A 80 -10.90 10.70 -15.25
C CYS A 80 -10.05 9.47 -14.89
N GLY A 81 -9.50 9.42 -13.67
CA GLY A 81 -8.74 8.28 -13.17
C GLY A 81 -7.48 7.93 -13.97
N TYR A 82 -7.03 8.81 -14.87
CA TYR A 82 -5.84 8.58 -15.68
C TYR A 82 -4.62 8.38 -14.78
N ILE A 83 -3.96 7.22 -14.90
CA ILE A 83 -2.77 6.87 -14.12
C ILE A 83 -1.60 7.71 -14.59
N LEU A 84 -1.03 8.48 -13.65
CA LEU A 84 0.01 9.42 -13.94
C LEU A 84 1.36 8.73 -14.14
N LYS A 85 1.98 8.94 -15.30
CA LYS A 85 3.28 8.37 -15.69
C LYS A 85 4.43 9.22 -15.17
N ASN A 86 5.57 8.57 -14.94
CA ASN A 86 6.79 9.25 -14.54
C ASN A 86 7.20 10.31 -15.57
N ASN A 87 7.63 11.48 -15.08
CA ASN A 87 8.06 12.64 -15.87
C ASN A 87 7.01 13.24 -16.80
N GLU A 88 5.72 12.96 -16.61
CA GLU A 88 4.68 13.66 -17.34
C GLU A 88 4.21 14.94 -16.61
N PRO A 89 3.75 15.97 -17.33
CA PRO A 89 3.27 17.20 -16.73
C PRO A 89 1.91 17.02 -16.04
N VAL A 90 1.85 17.44 -14.78
CA VAL A 90 0.65 17.44 -13.94
C VAL A 90 0.39 18.82 -13.35
N PHE A 91 -0.88 19.11 -13.08
CA PHE A 91 -1.32 20.46 -12.75
C PHE A 91 -2.10 20.46 -11.42
N THR A 92 -1.67 21.31 -10.49
CA THR A 92 -2.40 21.58 -9.25
C THR A 92 -2.94 23.00 -9.28
N CYS A 93 -4.24 23.17 -9.05
CA CYS A 93 -4.91 24.47 -9.01
C CYS A 93 -5.05 24.94 -7.57
N HIS A 94 -4.33 25.99 -7.18
CA HIS A 94 -4.33 26.49 -5.80
C HIS A 94 -5.64 27.19 -5.42
N ASP A 95 -6.35 27.76 -6.40
CA ASP A 95 -7.61 28.46 -6.15
C ASP A 95 -8.80 27.51 -5.96
N CYS A 96 -8.70 26.28 -6.47
CA CYS A 96 -9.84 25.35 -6.53
C CYS A 96 -9.63 24.08 -5.73
N THR A 97 -8.38 23.71 -5.42
CA THR A 97 -8.14 22.45 -4.73
C THR A 97 -8.72 22.45 -3.31
N ALA A 98 -9.35 21.33 -2.95
CA ALA A 98 -9.76 21.03 -1.59
C ALA A 98 -8.62 20.38 -0.79
N ASP A 99 -7.79 19.60 -1.47
CA ASP A 99 -6.64 18.88 -0.90
C ASP A 99 -5.35 19.24 -1.67
N PRO A 100 -4.22 19.52 -1.00
CA PRO A 100 -2.98 19.90 -1.68
C PRO A 100 -2.37 18.80 -2.56
N THR A 101 -2.84 17.55 -2.45
CA THR A 101 -2.42 16.41 -3.27
C THR A 101 -3.22 16.28 -4.57
N SER A 102 -4.34 17.02 -4.74
CA SER A 102 -5.15 16.93 -5.95
C SER A 102 -4.40 17.43 -7.20
N VAL A 103 -4.48 16.64 -8.26
CA VAL A 103 -3.77 16.85 -9.52
C VAL A 103 -4.66 16.55 -10.74
N MET A 104 -4.42 17.30 -11.81
CA MET A 104 -5.03 17.04 -13.12
C MET A 104 -3.96 16.63 -14.13
N CYS A 105 -4.30 15.64 -14.96
CA CYS A 105 -3.49 15.33 -16.15
C CYS A 105 -3.60 16.46 -17.18
N ASN A 106 -2.61 16.55 -18.06
CA ASN A 106 -2.56 17.58 -19.11
C ASN A 106 -3.86 17.69 -19.92
N ASN A 107 -4.42 16.56 -20.35
CA ASN A 107 -5.63 16.57 -21.18
C ASN A 107 -6.85 17.13 -20.44
N CYS A 108 -6.99 16.85 -19.14
CA CYS A 108 -8.07 17.42 -18.34
C CYS A 108 -7.87 18.90 -18.09
N PHE A 109 -6.65 19.31 -17.75
CA PHE A 109 -6.32 20.68 -17.42
C PHE A 109 -6.64 21.65 -18.57
N VAL A 110 -6.18 21.37 -19.79
CA VAL A 110 -6.38 22.27 -20.96
C VAL A 110 -7.86 22.43 -21.34
N HIS A 111 -8.70 21.47 -20.97
CA HIS A 111 -10.15 21.43 -21.21
C HIS A 111 -10.99 21.89 -20.00
N SER A 112 -10.36 22.47 -18.98
CA SER A 112 -11.01 22.92 -17.74
C SER A 112 -10.83 24.43 -17.52
N GLU A 113 -11.59 24.98 -16.58
CA GLU A 113 -11.44 26.37 -16.12
C GLU A 113 -10.14 26.61 -15.35
N HIS A 114 -9.50 25.57 -14.82
CA HIS A 114 -8.29 25.68 -13.99
C HIS A 114 -7.09 26.29 -14.70
N LYS A 115 -7.08 26.28 -16.05
CA LYS A 115 -6.05 26.98 -16.85
C LYS A 115 -6.07 28.50 -16.72
N ASN A 116 -7.18 29.05 -16.23
CA ASN A 116 -7.38 30.48 -16.00
C ASN A 116 -7.18 30.90 -14.53
N HIS A 117 -6.75 29.98 -13.67
CA HIS A 117 -6.55 30.20 -12.24
C HIS A 117 -5.07 30.23 -11.85
N ASN A 118 -4.78 30.48 -10.57
CA ASN A 118 -3.45 30.26 -10.02
C ASN A 118 -3.17 28.76 -9.91
N TYR A 119 -2.37 28.23 -10.84
CA TYR A 119 -1.97 26.83 -10.87
C TYR A 119 -0.45 26.66 -10.88
N LYS A 120 -0.01 25.47 -10.50
CA LYS A 120 1.39 25.03 -10.60
C LYS A 120 1.48 23.78 -11.46
N MET A 121 2.37 23.82 -12.45
CA MET A 121 2.79 22.64 -13.20
C MET A 121 4.01 22.02 -12.52
N HIS A 122 4.02 20.71 -12.40
CA HIS A 122 5.18 19.94 -11.98
C HIS A 122 5.21 18.60 -12.71
N LEU A 123 6.35 17.90 -12.64
CA LEU A 123 6.49 16.58 -13.22
C LEU A 123 6.04 15.53 -12.20
N SER A 124 5.21 14.60 -12.64
CA SER A 124 4.83 13.44 -11.84
C SER A 124 6.06 12.59 -11.54
N SER A 125 6.22 12.18 -10.28
CA SER A 125 7.24 11.22 -9.86
C SER A 125 6.96 9.79 -10.34
N GLY A 126 5.78 9.55 -10.95
CA GLY A 126 5.38 8.24 -11.45
C GLY A 126 5.00 7.23 -10.37
N ASN A 127 4.85 7.67 -9.11
CA ASN A 127 4.49 6.80 -7.98
C ASN A 127 3.00 6.41 -7.93
N GLY A 128 2.29 6.39 -9.07
CA GLY A 128 0.91 5.88 -9.13
C GLY A 128 -0.19 6.85 -8.71
N GLY A 129 0.01 8.17 -8.88
CA GLY A 129 -1.08 9.15 -8.75
C GLY A 129 -2.12 9.03 -9.88
N TYR A 130 -3.33 9.53 -9.66
CA TYR A 130 -4.41 9.51 -10.65
C TYR A 130 -4.85 10.95 -10.94
N CYS A 131 -5.44 11.18 -12.11
CA CYS A 131 -6.10 12.44 -12.41
C CYS A 131 -7.44 12.55 -11.66
N ASP A 132 -7.58 13.59 -10.83
CA ASP A 132 -8.76 13.81 -9.98
C ASP A 132 -9.92 14.52 -10.70
N CYS A 133 -9.78 14.80 -11.99
CA CYS A 133 -10.84 15.43 -12.77
C CYS A 133 -12.12 14.59 -12.69
N GLY A 134 -13.20 15.17 -12.18
CA GLY A 134 -14.49 14.53 -11.95
C GLY A 134 -14.78 14.18 -10.50
N ASP A 135 -13.78 14.22 -9.62
CA ASP A 135 -13.93 14.01 -8.19
C ASP A 135 -14.39 15.31 -7.49
N PRO A 136 -15.60 15.35 -6.90
CA PRO A 136 -16.09 16.51 -6.18
C PRO A 136 -15.38 16.75 -4.83
N GLU A 137 -14.71 15.74 -4.26
CA GLU A 137 -13.94 15.89 -3.02
C GLU A 137 -12.56 16.51 -3.28
N ALA A 138 -12.01 16.36 -4.49
CA ALA A 138 -10.71 16.90 -4.86
C ALA A 138 -10.73 18.43 -5.15
N PHE A 139 -11.85 18.96 -5.65
CA PHE A 139 -11.97 20.36 -6.07
C PHE A 139 -13.24 21.04 -5.51
N LYS A 140 -13.07 22.19 -4.86
CA LYS A 140 -14.17 23.03 -4.33
C LYS A 140 -15.12 23.55 -5.41
N ARG A 141 -14.63 23.66 -6.65
CA ARG A 141 -15.36 24.14 -7.84
C ARG A 141 -14.68 23.64 -9.11
N TYR A 142 -15.44 23.60 -10.21
CA TYR A 142 -14.95 23.12 -11.52
C TYR A 142 -14.34 21.72 -11.46
N HIS A 143 -14.97 20.80 -10.73
CA HIS A 143 -14.46 19.45 -10.54
C HIS A 143 -14.34 18.68 -11.86
N ARG A 144 -15.14 18.98 -12.89
CA ARG A 144 -15.09 18.35 -14.22
C ARG A 144 -14.52 19.29 -15.28
N CYS A 145 -13.76 18.71 -16.22
CA CYS A 145 -13.44 19.35 -17.49
C CYS A 145 -14.54 19.11 -18.53
N SER A 146 -14.52 19.88 -19.62
CA SER A 146 -15.50 19.75 -20.71
C SER A 146 -15.52 18.38 -21.43
N LEU A 147 -14.48 17.55 -21.27
CA LEU A 147 -14.48 16.17 -21.76
C LEU A 147 -15.37 15.27 -20.90
N HIS A 148 -15.22 15.36 -19.58
CA HIS A 148 -15.94 14.51 -18.62
C HIS A 148 -17.34 15.05 -18.29
N GLU A 149 -17.62 16.33 -18.56
CA GLU A 149 -18.96 16.90 -18.45
C GLU A 149 -19.90 16.44 -19.58
N ARG A 150 -19.40 16.38 -20.82
CA ARG A 150 -20.17 15.87 -21.97
C ARG A 150 -20.57 14.40 -21.84
N GLN A 151 -19.73 13.60 -21.18
CA GLN A 151 -20.02 12.19 -20.94
C GLN A 151 -21.10 12.01 -19.87
N ALA A 152 -21.09 12.84 -18.82
CA ALA A 152 -22.13 12.84 -17.78
C ALA A 152 -23.52 13.24 -18.31
N GLY A 153 -23.60 14.21 -19.23
CA GLY A 153 -24.88 14.71 -19.80
C GLY A 153 -25.62 13.75 -20.74
N SER A 154 -25.04 12.59 -21.07
CA SER A 154 -25.64 11.59 -21.97
C SER A 154 -26.61 10.62 -21.28
N GLN A 155 -26.76 10.68 -19.95
CA GLN A 155 -27.63 9.78 -19.19
C GLN A 155 -28.70 10.58 -18.44
N SER A 156 -29.94 10.47 -18.91
CA SER A 156 -31.16 11.05 -18.31
C SER A 156 -31.72 10.21 -17.15
N GLY A 157 -30.88 9.43 -16.47
CA GLY A 157 -31.24 8.60 -15.31
C GLY A 157 -30.51 9.05 -14.04
N ALA A 158 -31.06 8.71 -12.88
CA ALA A 158 -30.37 8.92 -11.60
C ALA A 158 -28.96 8.28 -11.63
N PRO A 159 -27.94 8.91 -11.01
CA PRO A 159 -26.59 8.36 -10.99
C PRO A 159 -26.58 7.00 -10.30
N VAL A 160 -26.47 5.93 -11.09
CA VAL A 160 -26.24 4.56 -10.61
C VAL A 160 -24.86 4.56 -9.96
N SER A 161 -24.78 4.12 -8.70
CA SER A 161 -23.52 4.04 -7.97
C SER A 161 -22.52 3.16 -8.74
N PRO A 162 -21.22 3.51 -8.84
CA PRO A 162 -20.22 2.65 -9.45
C PRO A 162 -20.20 1.23 -8.86
N VAL A 163 -20.57 1.10 -7.58
CA VAL A 163 -20.66 -0.20 -6.89
C VAL A 163 -21.80 -1.06 -7.43
N GLU A 164 -22.90 -0.46 -7.89
CA GLU A 164 -24.05 -1.18 -8.47
C GLU A 164 -23.73 -1.77 -9.86
N LYS A 165 -22.69 -1.25 -10.53
CA LYS A 165 -22.19 -1.77 -11.80
C LYS A 165 -21.29 -3.00 -11.63
N LEU A 166 -20.83 -3.29 -10.42
CA LEU A 166 -19.93 -4.42 -10.17
C LEU A 166 -20.67 -5.76 -10.26
N PRO A 167 -20.01 -6.84 -10.72
CA PRO A 167 -20.55 -8.19 -10.67
C PRO A 167 -21.01 -8.60 -9.27
N ALA A 168 -22.06 -9.42 -9.21
CA ALA A 168 -22.67 -9.84 -7.95
C ALA A 168 -21.64 -10.43 -6.96
N GLY A 169 -21.68 -9.92 -5.73
CA GLY A 169 -20.80 -10.33 -4.63
C GLY A 169 -19.34 -9.87 -4.75
N MET A 170 -18.92 -9.21 -5.83
CA MET A 170 -17.55 -8.67 -5.95
C MET A 170 -17.28 -7.61 -4.88
N ALA A 171 -18.23 -6.69 -4.68
CA ALA A 171 -18.15 -5.68 -3.62
C ALA A 171 -18.06 -6.30 -2.22
N ASP A 172 -18.81 -7.38 -1.97
CA ASP A 172 -18.81 -8.06 -0.67
C ASP A 172 -17.51 -8.81 -0.41
N ARG A 173 -16.97 -9.50 -1.42
CA ARG A 173 -15.66 -10.16 -1.32
C ARG A 173 -14.53 -9.16 -1.14
N PHE A 174 -14.57 -8.04 -1.85
CA PHE A 174 -13.62 -6.94 -1.66
C PHE A 174 -13.69 -6.39 -0.23
N ARG A 175 -14.89 -6.07 0.25
CA ARG A 175 -15.11 -5.60 1.63
C ARG A 175 -14.65 -6.61 2.67
N ALA A 176 -14.88 -7.90 2.43
CA ALA A 176 -14.44 -8.97 3.32
C ALA A 176 -12.90 -9.05 3.41
N ILE A 177 -12.18 -8.93 2.29
CA ILE A 177 -10.71 -8.81 2.32
C ILE A 177 -10.29 -7.56 3.09
N CYS A 178 -10.83 -6.39 2.75
CA CYS A 178 -10.43 -5.13 3.39
C CYS A 178 -10.60 -5.21 4.91
N ASN A 179 -11.75 -5.70 5.39
CA ASN A 179 -12.01 -5.87 6.81
C ASN A 179 -10.98 -6.79 7.48
N GLN A 180 -10.68 -7.94 6.88
CA GLN A 180 -9.75 -8.92 7.45
C GLN A 180 -8.30 -8.45 7.39
N VAL A 181 -7.88 -7.82 6.28
CA VAL A 181 -6.53 -7.27 6.11
C VAL A 181 -6.30 -6.11 7.07
N LEU A 182 -7.28 -5.21 7.23
CA LEU A 182 -7.18 -4.12 8.20
C LEU A 182 -7.13 -4.64 9.63
N GLN A 183 -7.93 -5.65 9.97
CA GLN A 183 -7.86 -6.31 11.28
C GLN A 183 -6.49 -6.96 11.50
N LEU A 184 -5.94 -7.65 10.50
CA LEU A 184 -4.62 -8.26 10.58
C LEU A 184 -3.52 -7.20 10.72
N ALA A 185 -3.56 -6.15 9.91
CA ALA A 185 -2.61 -5.04 9.96
C ALA A 185 -2.65 -4.37 11.35
N LEU A 186 -3.83 -4.00 11.83
CA LEU A 186 -4.02 -3.44 13.17
C LEU A 186 -3.49 -4.38 14.25
N HIS A 187 -3.81 -5.67 14.14
CA HIS A 187 -3.33 -6.67 15.08
C HIS A 187 -1.80 -6.75 15.08
N LEU A 188 -1.15 -6.84 13.92
CA LEU A 188 0.32 -6.88 13.80
C LEU A 188 0.98 -5.59 14.31
N THR A 189 0.42 -4.42 14.01
CA THR A 189 0.93 -3.13 14.48
C THR A 189 0.78 -2.98 16.00
N LEU A 190 -0.34 -3.43 16.57
CA LEU A 190 -0.57 -3.38 18.03
C LEU A 190 0.18 -4.50 18.78
N LEU A 191 0.45 -5.63 18.14
CA LEU A 191 1.27 -6.72 18.69
C LEU A 191 2.70 -6.24 18.99
N GLU A 192 3.29 -5.41 18.12
CA GLU A 192 4.58 -4.78 18.38
C GLU A 192 4.57 -4.00 19.71
N TYR A 193 3.44 -3.35 20.02
CA TYR A 193 3.22 -2.65 21.29
C TYR A 193 3.05 -3.61 22.48
N ARG A 194 2.38 -4.77 22.29
CA ARG A 194 2.21 -5.78 23.34
C ARG A 194 3.51 -6.47 23.74
N ILE A 195 4.43 -6.69 22.80
CA ILE A 195 5.76 -7.27 23.10
C ILE A 195 6.57 -6.35 24.02
N ARG A 196 6.31 -5.03 24.00
CA ARG A 196 6.97 -4.04 24.86
C ARG A 196 6.30 -3.86 26.23
N LEU A 197 5.14 -4.48 26.47
CA LEU A 197 4.44 -4.39 27.75
C LEU A 197 4.98 -5.46 28.74
N PRO A 198 5.11 -5.11 30.04
CA PRO A 198 5.51 -6.08 31.07
C PRO A 198 4.57 -7.28 31.13
N SER A 199 5.10 -8.38 31.67
CA SER A 199 4.68 -9.80 31.67
C SER A 199 3.25 -10.17 32.10
N ASN A 200 2.33 -9.22 32.15
CA ASN A 200 0.99 -9.32 32.71
C ASN A 200 -0.12 -8.95 31.72
N VAL A 201 0.18 -8.96 30.41
CA VAL A 201 -0.82 -8.91 29.34
C VAL A 201 -0.95 -10.30 28.73
N ASP A 202 -2.19 -10.75 28.52
CA ASP A 202 -2.55 -12.10 28.07
C ASP A 202 -1.63 -12.66 26.99
N ARG A 203 -1.19 -13.91 27.20
CA ARG A 203 -0.30 -14.65 26.30
C ARG A 203 -0.86 -14.63 24.88
N LEU A 204 -0.05 -14.17 23.94
CA LEU A 204 -0.31 -14.28 22.50
C LEU A 204 -0.53 -15.75 22.14
N ASP A 205 -1.46 -16.02 21.21
CA ASP A 205 -1.66 -17.38 20.73
C ASP A 205 -0.45 -17.85 19.90
N GLU A 206 -0.32 -19.16 19.72
CA GLU A 206 0.84 -19.77 19.06
C GLU A 206 0.94 -19.36 17.58
N VAL A 207 -0.19 -19.03 16.95
CA VAL A 207 -0.25 -18.60 15.55
C VAL A 207 0.30 -17.18 15.41
N ASP A 208 -0.12 -16.27 16.27
CA ASP A 208 0.34 -14.88 16.30
C ASP A 208 1.83 -14.79 16.66
N LEU A 209 2.31 -15.63 17.59
CA LEU A 209 3.75 -15.76 17.89
C LEU A 209 4.56 -16.29 16.70
N ASN A 210 4.04 -17.28 15.96
CA ASN A 210 4.70 -17.83 14.79
C ASN A 210 4.73 -16.84 13.62
N LEU A 211 3.63 -16.08 13.40
CA LEU A 211 3.57 -14.98 12.45
C LEU A 211 4.66 -13.95 12.77
N LEU A 212 4.73 -13.48 14.01
CA LEU A 212 5.74 -12.51 14.44
C LEU A 212 7.17 -13.04 14.28
N ARG A 213 7.45 -14.27 14.72
CA ARG A 213 8.80 -14.88 14.61
C ARG A 213 9.30 -15.03 13.18
N ARG A 214 8.40 -15.16 12.21
CA ARG A 214 8.74 -15.32 10.80
C ARG A 214 8.86 -13.99 10.05
N TRP A 215 8.09 -12.98 10.46
CA TRP A 215 8.05 -11.66 9.84
C TRP A 215 9.05 -10.67 10.45
N LEU A 216 9.35 -10.79 11.74
CA LEU A 216 10.40 -10.01 12.37
C LEU A 216 11.76 -10.56 11.89
N PRO A 217 12.64 -9.74 11.31
CA PRO A 217 14.02 -10.15 11.09
C PRO A 217 14.57 -10.55 12.46
N HIS A 218 15.15 -11.74 12.55
CA HIS A 218 15.67 -12.33 13.79
C HIS A 218 16.42 -11.29 14.65
N GLY A 219 15.71 -10.69 15.60
CA GLY A 219 16.31 -10.19 16.82
C GLY A 219 16.66 -11.43 17.61
N GLU A 220 17.93 -11.79 17.56
CA GLU A 220 18.66 -12.62 18.52
C GLU A 220 17.81 -13.64 19.28
N ARG A 221 17.98 -14.91 18.90
CA ARG A 221 18.03 -15.96 19.92
C ARG A 221 19.06 -15.49 20.96
N THR A 222 18.60 -14.92 22.08
CA THR A 222 19.35 -14.98 23.33
C THR A 222 19.17 -16.36 23.93
N ASP A 223 19.63 -17.37 23.20
CA ASP A 223 20.15 -18.56 23.88
C ASP A 223 21.51 -18.10 24.41
N THR A 224 21.59 -17.91 25.72
CA THR A 224 22.82 -17.63 26.44
C THR A 224 23.85 -18.74 26.15
N SER A 225 24.76 -18.47 25.23
CA SER A 225 26.09 -19.07 25.20
C SER A 225 27.09 -18.02 24.71
N GLU A 226 27.97 -17.60 25.63
CA GLU A 226 28.99 -16.57 25.49
C GLU A 226 30.12 -16.96 24.50
N SER A 227 29.85 -17.06 23.19
CA SER A 227 30.96 -17.36 22.24
C SER A 227 31.00 -16.60 20.93
N ASP A 228 29.97 -15.82 20.54
CA ASP A 228 29.89 -15.32 19.15
C ASP A 228 30.19 -13.83 18.99
N ALA A 229 31.07 -13.27 19.84
CA ALA A 229 31.44 -11.85 19.82
C ALA A 229 32.39 -11.43 18.67
N GLU A 230 32.78 -12.31 17.74
CA GLU A 230 33.77 -11.98 16.69
C GLU A 230 33.34 -12.26 15.24
N ALA A 231 32.05 -12.44 14.95
CA ALA A 231 31.56 -12.47 13.57
C ALA A 231 30.83 -11.16 13.24
N GLY A 232 31.50 -10.26 12.50
CA GLY A 232 30.95 -9.00 12.02
C GLY A 232 29.72 -9.21 11.13
N GLY A 233 28.54 -9.29 11.75
CA GLY A 233 27.26 -9.32 11.07
C GLY A 233 27.05 -8.03 10.28
N GLN A 234 26.93 -8.14 8.95
CA GLN A 234 26.53 -7.03 8.11
C GLN A 234 25.05 -6.73 8.35
N TYR A 235 24.77 -5.68 9.12
CA TYR A 235 23.42 -5.14 9.27
C TYR A 235 23.13 -4.17 8.12
N ALA A 236 21.89 -4.22 7.60
CA ALA A 236 21.37 -3.23 6.67
C ALA A 236 20.17 -2.52 7.29
N SER A 237 20.20 -1.19 7.32
CA SER A 237 19.06 -0.36 7.70
C SER A 237 18.23 -0.06 6.46
N VAL A 238 16.94 -0.41 6.49
CA VAL A 238 15.98 -0.04 5.44
C VAL A 238 15.20 1.18 5.93
N LEU A 239 15.24 2.25 5.13
CA LEU A 239 14.50 3.48 5.39
C LEU A 239 13.19 3.41 4.62
N TYR A 240 12.08 3.49 5.35
CA TYR A 240 10.75 3.67 4.77
C TYR A 240 10.43 5.17 4.80
N ASN A 241 9.95 5.69 3.66
CA ASN A 241 9.45 7.06 3.58
C ASN A 241 8.12 7.12 4.34
N ASP A 242 8.04 7.89 5.42
CA ASP A 242 6.77 8.30 5.98
C ASP A 242 6.36 9.66 5.39
N GLU A 243 5.12 10.08 5.59
CA GLU A 243 4.64 11.39 5.11
C GLU A 243 5.16 12.56 5.97
N VAL A 244 5.94 12.27 7.00
CA VAL A 244 6.36 13.23 8.03
C VAL A 244 7.83 13.64 7.87
N HIS A 245 8.69 12.74 7.39
CA HIS A 245 10.13 12.93 7.29
C HIS A 245 10.63 12.63 5.88
N SER A 246 11.31 13.61 5.29
CA SER A 246 11.93 13.43 3.98
C SER A 246 13.18 12.54 4.07
N TYR A 247 13.44 11.73 3.03
CA TYR A 247 14.67 10.92 2.91
C TYR A 247 15.97 11.65 3.30
N PRO A 248 16.20 12.92 2.93
CA PRO A 248 17.37 13.67 3.36
C PRO A 248 17.46 13.85 4.88
N GLN A 249 16.35 14.18 5.55
CA GLN A 249 16.32 14.40 7.01
C GLN A 249 16.66 13.13 7.78
N VAL A 250 16.12 11.98 7.36
CA VAL A 250 16.40 10.71 8.02
C VAL A 250 17.82 10.21 7.73
N ARG A 251 18.36 10.51 6.54
CA ARG A 251 19.77 10.23 6.22
C ARG A 251 20.72 11.04 7.11
N GLU A 252 20.41 12.32 7.34
CA GLU A 252 21.24 13.22 8.13
C GLU A 252 21.22 12.87 9.62
N SER A 253 20.05 12.53 10.17
CA SER A 253 19.93 12.04 11.55
C SER A 253 20.67 10.70 11.76
N SER A 254 20.61 9.80 10.78
CA SER A 254 21.35 8.53 10.81
C SER A 254 22.87 8.73 10.77
N ILE A 255 23.36 9.74 10.04
CA ILE A 255 24.77 10.10 9.99
C ILE A 255 25.21 10.72 11.34
N GLN A 256 24.41 11.62 11.91
CA GLN A 256 24.70 12.23 13.22
C GLN A 256 24.70 11.20 14.36
N ALA A 257 23.77 10.24 14.35
CA ALA A 257 23.73 9.16 15.33
C ALA A 257 25.00 8.28 15.28
N LYS A 258 25.47 7.93 14.07
CA LYS A 258 26.74 7.20 13.88
C LYS A 258 27.96 8.02 14.34
N TYR A 259 27.94 9.33 14.13
CA TYR A 259 29.01 10.22 14.57
C TYR A 259 29.11 10.27 16.11
N HIS A 260 27.96 10.40 16.81
CA HIS A 260 27.92 10.39 18.27
C HIS A 260 28.35 9.06 18.90
N GLN A 261 28.00 7.93 18.28
CA GLN A 261 28.39 6.60 18.78
C GLN A 261 29.90 6.36 18.66
N LYS A 262 30.52 6.87 17.58
CA LYS A 262 31.97 6.77 17.35
C LYS A 262 32.79 7.61 18.33
N HIS A 263 32.27 8.76 18.76
CA HIS A 263 32.94 9.64 19.73
C HIS A 263 32.72 9.24 21.20
N LYS A 264 31.58 8.64 21.57
CA LYS A 264 31.40 8.04 22.90
C LYS A 264 32.38 6.89 23.15
N GLY A 265 32.57 6.00 22.17
CA GLY A 265 33.52 4.89 22.26
C GLY A 265 35.00 5.28 22.32
N GLN A 266 35.36 6.55 22.07
CA GLN A 266 36.71 7.09 22.27
C GLN A 266 36.90 7.74 23.64
N CYS A 267 35.84 8.26 24.27
CA CYS A 267 35.92 8.81 25.63
C CYS A 267 36.02 7.71 26.70
N ASP A 268 35.35 6.58 26.51
CA ASP A 268 35.33 5.48 27.49
C ASP A 268 36.64 4.64 27.52
N LYS A 269 37.66 5.01 26.72
CA LYS A 269 38.98 4.36 26.71
C LYS A 269 40.09 5.14 27.41
N TRP A 270 39.76 6.24 28.07
CA TRP A 270 40.68 7.01 28.91
C TRP A 270 40.08 7.20 30.31
N HIS A 271 40.02 6.12 31.09
CA HIS A 271 40.09 6.13 32.56
C HIS A 271 40.51 4.76 33.07
#